data_AF-A0A4Y2J6P0-F1
#
_entry.id   AF-A0A4Y2J6P0-F1
#
_cell.length_a   1.000
_cell.length_b   1.000
_cell.length_c   1.000
_cell.angle_alpha   90.00
_cell.angle_beta   90.00
_cell.angle_gamma   90.00
#
_symmetry.space_group_name_H-M   'P 1'
#
loop_
_entity.id
_entity.type
_entity.pdbx_description
1 polymer ?
#
loop_
_entity_poly.entity_id
_entity_poly.type
_entity_poly.pdbx_seq_one_letter_code
_entity_poly.pdbx_strand_id
1 'polypeptide(L)' 'VVSQLLSELDGLNKKSEVFVIGATNRPDLLDPALLRPGRFDRLLYVGIPEDKKSKFNILKALTR' A
#
# COMPACT_ATOMS: atom_id res chain seq x y z
N VAL A 1 -8.28 -11.15 -14.95
CA VAL A 1 -7.89 -9.76 -14.63
C VAL A 1 -6.77 -9.70 -13.59
N VAL A 2 -6.91 -10.33 -12.41
CA VAL A 2 -5.83 -10.38 -11.40
C VAL A 2 -4.54 -11.00 -11.94
N SER A 3 -4.64 -12.08 -12.72
CA SER A 3 -3.49 -12.71 -13.39
C SER A 3 -2.73 -11.77 -14.34
N GLN A 4 -3.43 -10.87 -15.03
CA GLN A 4 -2.80 -9.90 -15.92
C GLN A 4 -2.00 -8.88 -15.11
N LEU A 5 -2.60 -8.33 -14.05
CA LEU A 5 -1.90 -7.39 -13.17
C LEU A 5 -0.64 -8.00 -12.58
N LEU A 6 -0.69 -9.27 -12.14
CA LEU A 6 0.48 -9.99 -11.63
C LEU A 6 1.59 -10.10 -12.68
N SER A 7 1.24 -10.41 -13.93
CA SER A 7 2.19 -10.50 -15.03
C SER A 7 2.85 -9.15 -15.33
N GLU A 8 2.10 -8.04 -15.26
CA GLU A 8 2.66 -6.70 -15.45
C GLU A 8 3.59 -6.32 -14.29
N LEU A 9 3.20 -6.59 -13.04
CA LEU A 9 4.04 -6.33 -11.86
C LEU A 9 5.38 -7.08 -11.93
N ASP A 10 5.37 -8.34 -12.34
CA ASP A 10 6.60 -9.12 -12.54
C ASP A 10 7.47 -8.54 -13.68
N GLY A 11 6.84 -7.94 -14.69
CA GLY A 11 7.50 -7.24 -15.79
C GLY A 11 8.14 -5.90 -15.39
N LEU A 12 7.54 -5.19 -14.43
CA LEU A 12 8.01 -3.88 -13.95
C LEU A 12 9.32 -3.98 -13.14
N ASN A 13 9.59 -5.09 -12.46
CA ASN A 13 10.87 -5.28 -11.75
C ASN A 13 12.11 -5.19 -12.66
N LYS A 14 11.92 -5.33 -13.99
CA LYS A 14 12.99 -5.18 -14.98
C LYS A 14 13.21 -3.74 -15.43
N LYS A 15 12.28 -2.82 -15.11
CA LYS A 15 12.31 -1.40 -15.47
C LYS A 15 12.18 -0.54 -14.22
N SER A 16 13.29 -0.06 -13.69
CA SER A 16 13.43 0.63 -12.39
C SER A 16 12.72 1.99 -12.24
N GLU A 17 11.81 2.35 -13.15
CA GLU A 17 11.24 3.71 -13.24
C GLU A 17 9.85 3.83 -12.61
N VAL A 18 9.23 2.73 -12.20
CA VAL A 18 7.84 2.71 -11.71
C VAL A 18 7.78 2.24 -10.26
N PHE A 19 7.19 3.07 -9.39
CA PHE A 19 6.86 2.72 -8.02
C PHE A 19 5.35 2.49 -7.89
N VAL A 20 4.95 1.32 -7.40
CA VAL A 20 3.53 0.94 -7.29
C VAL A 20 3.09 0.98 -5.84
N ILE A 21 2.02 1.72 -5.56
CA ILE A 21 1.39 1.81 -4.24
C ILE A 21 -0.04 1.27 -4.33
N GLY A 22 -0.37 0.32 -3.46
CA GLY A 22 -1.73 -0.19 -3.29
C GLY A 22 -2.29 0.18 -1.91
N ALA A 23 -3.60 0.39 -1.82
CA ALA A 23 -4.31 0.61 -0.56
C ALA A 23 -5.57 -0.25 -0.52
N THR A 24 -5.82 -0.94 0.60
CA THR A 24 -7.04 -1.72 0.83
C THR A 24 -7.47 -1.63 2.28
N ASN A 25 -8.79 -1.62 2.50
CA ASN A 25 -9.40 -1.75 3.83
C ASN A 25 -9.73 -3.21 4.17
N ARG A 26 -9.55 -4.14 3.22
CA ARG A 26 -9.82 -5.58 3.37
C ARG A 26 -8.59 -6.39 2.95
N PRO A 27 -7.49 -6.36 3.72
CA PRO A 27 -6.27 -7.11 3.40
C PRO A 27 -6.49 -8.63 3.40
N ASP A 28 -7.50 -9.11 4.14
CA ASP A 28 -7.93 -10.51 4.22
C ASP A 28 -8.44 -11.09 2.89
N LEU A 29 -8.96 -10.24 2.01
CA LEU A 29 -9.49 -10.65 0.71
C LEU A 29 -8.45 -10.60 -0.42
N LEU A 30 -7.22 -10.17 -0.14
CA LEU A 30 -6.19 -10.09 -1.17
C LEU A 30 -5.73 -11.48 -1.60
N ASP A 31 -5.51 -11.65 -2.90
CA ASP A 31 -4.85 -12.83 -3.44
C ASP A 31 -3.43 -12.92 -2.83
N PRO A 32 -3.06 -14.02 -2.14
CA PRO A 32 -1.73 -14.19 -1.56
C PRO A 32 -0.59 -14.08 -2.57
N ALA A 33 -0.87 -14.30 -3.87
CA ALA A 33 0.11 -14.11 -4.93
C ALA A 33 0.59 -12.64 -5.04
N LEU A 34 -0.25 -11.65 -4.73
CA LEU A 34 0.11 -10.23 -4.77
C LEU A 34 1.11 -9.84 -3.69
N LEU A 35 1.16 -10.59 -2.59
CA LEU A 35 1.97 -10.31 -1.39
C LEU A 35 3.35 -10.99 -1.43
N ARG A 36 3.67 -11.69 -2.52
CA ARG A 36 4.97 -12.33 -2.68
C ARG A 36 6.05 -11.30 -3.02
N PRO A 37 7.31 -11.55 -2.65
CA PRO A 37 8.43 -10.67 -2.99
C PRO A 37 8.52 -10.34 -4.48
N GLY A 38 8.86 -9.10 -4.82
CA GLY A 38 8.83 -8.53 -6.17
C GLY A 38 7.48 -7.94 -6.60
N ARG A 39 6.48 -7.86 -5.73
CA ARG A 39 5.16 -7.29 -6.03
C ARG A 39 4.81 -6.25 -4.96
N PHE A 40 3.83 -6.53 -4.10
CA PHE A 40 3.52 -5.69 -2.94
C PHE A 40 4.33 -6.13 -1.71
N ASP A 41 5.63 -5.85 -1.74
CA ASP A 41 6.60 -6.37 -0.76
C ASP A 41 6.53 -5.66 0.59
N ARG A 42 6.16 -4.37 0.58
CA ARG A 42 6.10 -3.52 1.76
C ARG A 42 4.64 -3.30 2.14
N LEU A 43 4.20 -4.01 3.18
CA LEU A 43 2.89 -3.82 3.77
C LEU A 43 3.00 -2.82 4.92
N LEU A 44 2.26 -1.71 4.80
CA LEU A 44 2.18 -0.66 5.80
C LEU A 44 0.75 -0.59 6.33
N TYR A 45 0.57 -0.93 7.60
CA TYR A 45 -0.71 -0.75 8.27
C TYR A 45 -0.87 0.71 8.71
N VAL A 46 -1.93 1.36 8.25
CA VAL A 46 -2.29 2.71 8.65
C VAL A 46 -3.49 2.62 9.59
N GLY A 47 -3.20 2.62 10.89
CA GLY A 47 -4.20 2.59 11.95
C GLY A 47 -4.76 3.97 12.30
N ILE A 48 -5.76 3.96 13.17
CA ILE A 48 -6.28 5.19 13.78
C ILE A 48 -5.19 5.75 14.72
N PRO A 49 -4.88 7.06 14.67
CA PRO A 49 -3.91 7.65 15.59
C PRO A 49 -4.40 7.50 17.03
N GLU A 50 -3.58 6.95 17.92
CA GLU A 50 -3.96 6.74 19.31
C GLU A 50 -3.63 7.95 20.18
N ASP A 51 -2.44 8.51 19.99
CA ASP A 51 -1.90 9.56 20.83
C ASP A 51 -2.47 10.96 20.52
N LYS A 52 -2.53 11.79 21.56
CA LYS A 52 -3.06 13.16 21.46
C LYS A 52 -2.23 14.05 20.53
N LYS A 53 -0.91 13.82 20.43
CA LYS A 53 -0.02 14.64 19.62
C LYS A 53 -0.26 14.41 18.13
N SER A 54 -0.42 13.16 17.70
CA SER A 54 -0.78 12.80 16.32
C SER A 54 -2.16 13.36 15.94
N LYS A 55 -3.16 13.21 16.81
CA LYS A 55 -4.50 13.80 16.60
C LYS A 55 -4.44 15.32 16.48
N PHE A 56 -3.68 15.98 17.36
CA PHE A 56 -3.47 17.42 17.31
C PHE A 56 -2.78 17.87 16.01
N ASN A 57 -1.79 17.12 15.53
CA ASN A 57 -1.12 17.40 14.27
C ASN A 57 -2.08 17.32 13.08
N ILE A 58 -2.98 16.33 13.07
CA ILE A 58 -4.02 16.20 12.04
C ILE A 58 -4.96 17.41 12.07
N LEU A 59 -5.46 17.78 13.25
CA LEU A 59 -6.32 18.97 13.41
C LEU A 59 -5.60 20.24 12.92
N LYS A 60 -4.34 20.44 13.34
CA LYS A 60 -3.52 21.57 12.92
C LYS A 60 -3.29 21.63 11.40
N ALA A 61 -3.18 20.47 10.75
CA ALA A 61 -3.07 20.38 9.29
C ALA A 61 -4.37 20.75 8.58
N LEU A 62 -5.53 20.42 9.18
CA LEU A 62 -6.86 20.68 8.62
C LEU A 62 -7.38 22.10 8.86
N THR A 63 -6.96 22.76 9.94
CA THR A 63 -7.43 24.10 10.33
C THR A 63 -6.47 25.21 9.91
N ARG A 64 -5.72 24.98 8.83
CA ARG A 64 -4.73 25.93 8.31
C ARG A 64 -5.32 26.77 7.18
#